data_AF-A0A4Y8KZN1-F1
#
_entry.id   AF-A0A4Y8KZN1-F1
#
_cell.length_a   1.000
_cell.length_b   1.000
_cell.length_c   1.000
_cell.angle_alpha   90.00
_cell.angle_beta   90.00
_cell.angle_gamma   90.00
#
_symmetry.space_group_name_H-M   'P 1'
#
loop_
_entity.id
_entity.type
_entity.pdbx_description
1 polymer ?
#
loop_
_entity_poly.entity_id
_entity_poly.type
_entity_poly.pdbx_seq_one_letter_code
_entity_poly.pdbx_strand_id
1 'polypeptide(L)' 'MKNSDSLTYFRPVVTVLGIDYQVAFEEFRDYYSISVQFRENHTITIPGFDVREMMEQLERCIQTYIEEDR' A
#
# COMPACT_ATOMS: atom_id res chain seq x y z
N MET A 1 -11.29 -28.33 -15.21
CA MET A 1 -10.29 -27.29 -15.52
C MET A 1 -11.02 -25.99 -15.75
N LYS A 2 -10.97 -25.06 -14.80
CA LYS A 2 -11.37 -23.66 -15.03
C LYS A 2 -10.07 -22.87 -15.06
N ASN A 3 -9.81 -22.21 -16.18
CA ASN A 3 -8.63 -21.39 -16.41
C ASN A 3 -8.56 -20.31 -15.32
N SER A 4 -7.61 -20.44 -14.40
CA SER A 4 -7.24 -19.42 -13.40
C SER A 4 -5.98 -18.69 -13.87
N ASP A 5 -5.92 -18.39 -15.16
CA ASP A 5 -4.80 -17.66 -15.75
C ASP A 5 -5.18 -16.19 -15.89
N SER A 6 -4.35 -15.36 -15.25
CA SER A 6 -4.22 -13.91 -15.48
C SER A 6 -5.20 -12.97 -14.75
N LEU A 7 -5.34 -13.09 -13.43
CA LEU A 7 -5.36 -11.87 -12.59
C LEU A 7 -3.91 -11.52 -12.28
N THR A 8 -3.23 -11.02 -13.32
CA THR A 8 -1.87 -10.49 -13.24
C THR A 8 -1.82 -9.51 -12.09
N TYR A 9 -1.13 -9.94 -11.03
CA TYR A 9 -0.71 -9.23 -9.84
C TYR A 9 -0.46 -7.74 -10.08
N PHE A 10 -1.51 -6.91 -10.06
CA PHE A 10 -1.35 -5.48 -9.91
C PHE A 10 -0.92 -5.27 -8.46
N ARG A 11 0.40 -5.28 -8.24
CA ARG A 11 1.01 -4.90 -6.97
C ARG A 11 1.39 -3.44 -7.09
N PRO A 12 0.56 -2.51 -6.60
CA PRO A 12 0.97 -1.13 -6.54
C PRO A 12 2.29 -1.04 -5.78
N VAL A 13 3.21 -0.23 -6.30
CA VAL A 13 4.47 0.09 -5.64
C VAL A 13 4.44 1.57 -5.33
N VAL A 14 4.83 1.94 -4.12
CA VAL A 14 5.06 3.33 -3.75
C VAL A 14 6.56 3.51 -3.51
N THR A 15 7.17 4.47 -4.21
CA THR A 15 8.59 4.77 -4.06
C THR A 15 8.73 5.98 -3.15
N VAL A 16 9.34 5.79 -1.98
CA VAL A 16 9.53 6.85 -0.98
C VAL A 16 11.02 6.97 -0.69
N LEU A 17 11.60 8.16 -0.92
CA LEU A 17 13.03 8.43 -0.74
C LEU A 17 13.96 7.45 -1.51
N GLY A 18 13.50 6.95 -2.65
CA GLY A 18 14.23 5.98 -3.47
C GLY A 18 14.12 4.53 -3.01
N ILE A 19 13.29 4.24 -2.02
CA ILE A 19 12.97 2.88 -1.56
C ILE A 19 11.59 2.49 -2.09
N ASP A 20 11.52 1.35 -2.77
CA ASP A 20 10.28 0.81 -3.29
C ASP A 20 9.58 -0.04 -2.23
N TYR A 21 8.34 0.33 -1.90
CA TYR A 21 7.50 -0.41 -0.98
C TYR A 21 6.36 -1.11 -1.73
N GLN A 22 6.20 -2.40 -1.46
CA GLN A 22 5.11 -3.21 -2.01
C GLN A 22 3.81 -2.85 -1.29
N VAL A 23 2.83 -2.34 -2.04
CA VAL A 23 1.52 -2.00 -1.52
C VAL A 23 0.58 -3.19 -1.74
N ALA A 24 0.00 -3.69 -0.65
CA ALA A 24 -1.13 -4.61 -0.70
C ALA A 24 -2.41 -3.80 -0.88
N PHE A 25 -3.26 -4.22 -1.81
CA PHE A 25 -4.55 -3.61 -2.09
C PHE A 25 -5.65 -4.62 -1.76
N GLU A 26 -6.58 -4.22 -0.90
CA GLU A 26 -7.70 -5.04 -0.46
C GLU A 26 -9.02 -4.30 -0.72
N GLU A 27 -9.99 -5.00 -1.30
CA GLU A 27 -11.34 -4.49 -1.52
C GLU A 27 -12.27 -5.06 -0.46
N PHE A 28 -12.92 -4.15 0.27
CA PHE A 28 -14.02 -4.46 1.17
C PHE A 28 -15.35 -4.07 0.52
N ARG A 29 -16.46 -4.59 1.07
CA ARG A 29 -17.80 -4.35 0.52
C ARG A 29 -18.11 -2.86 0.32
N ASP A 30 -17.63 -2.03 1.25
CA ASP A 30 -18.00 -0.62 1.31
C ASP A 30 -16.81 0.31 1.05
N TYR A 31 -15.56 -0.18 1.03
CA TYR A 31 -14.36 0.66 0.92
C TYR A 31 -13.15 -0.15 0.44
N TYR A 32 -12.06 0.52 0.10
CA TYR A 32 -10.77 -0.11 -0.22
C TYR A 32 -9.78 0.12 0.91
N SER A 33 -8.80 -0.76 1.04
CA SER A 33 -7.68 -0.60 1.94
C SER A 33 -6.38 -0.79 1.17
N ILE A 34 -5.42 0.09 1.39
CA ILE A 34 -4.04 -0.15 0.98
C ILE A 34 -3.16 -0.29 2.20
N SER A 35 -2.20 -1.19 2.14
CA SER A 35 -1.25 -1.37 3.23
C SER A 35 0.16 -1.59 2.73
N VAL A 36 1.11 -1.22 3.57
CA VAL A 36 2.54 -1.41 3.31
C VAL A 36 3.20 -2.02 4.53
N GLN A 37 4.04 -3.02 4.31
CA GLN A 37 4.91 -3.53 5.35
C GLN A 37 6.12 -2.61 5.48
N PHE A 38 6.22 -1.92 6.61
CA PHE A 38 7.33 -1.06 6.96
C PHE A 38 8.17 -1.76 8.03
N ARG A 39 9.34 -2.31 7.66
CA ARG A 39 10.17 -3.17 8.55
C ARG A 39 9.44 -4.42 9.05
N GLU A 40 10.09 -5.24 9.87
CA GLU A 40 9.60 -6.58 10.25
C GLU A 40 8.31 -6.55 11.08
N ASN A 41 8.02 -5.47 11.82
CA ASN A 41 6.91 -5.43 12.79
C ASN A 41 5.94 -4.24 12.62
N HIS A 42 6.07 -3.43 11.58
CA HIS A 42 5.17 -2.29 11.38
C HIS A 42 4.45 -2.38 10.05
N THR A 43 3.14 -2.19 10.07
CA THR A 43 2.31 -2.19 8.87
C THR A 43 1.50 -0.91 8.89
N ILE A 44 1.61 -0.12 7.82
CA ILE A 44 0.82 1.09 7.65
C ILE A 44 -0.37 0.72 6.79
N THR A 45 -1.59 1.00 7.26
CA THR A 45 -2.83 0.67 6.55
C THR A 45 -3.68 1.92 6.42
N ILE A 46 -4.12 2.21 5.19
CA ILE A 46 -4.93 3.37 4.84
C ILE A 46 -6.24 2.88 4.21
N PRO A 47 -7.38 2.99 4.90
CA PRO A 47 -8.69 2.74 4.32
C PRO A 47 -9.20 3.98 3.56
N GLY A 48 -9.96 3.78 2.49
CA GLY A 48 -10.55 4.88 1.74
C GLY A 48 -11.38 4.42 0.55
N PHE A 49 -11.86 5.39 -0.23
CA PHE A 49 -12.68 5.15 -1.42
C PHE A 49 -11.97 5.59 -2.70
N ASP A 50 -11.06 6.55 -2.59
CA ASP A 50 -10.24 7.05 -3.68
C ASP A 50 -8.80 6.56 -3.53
N VAL A 51 -8.39 5.68 -4.47
CA VAL A 51 -7.08 5.05 -4.45
C VAL A 51 -5.95 6.08 -4.58
N ARG A 52 -6.16 7.19 -5.28
CA ARG A 52 -5.14 8.23 -5.44
C ARG A 52 -4.89 8.95 -4.13
N GLU A 53 -5.96 9.36 -3.44
CA GLU A 53 -5.85 9.99 -2.13
C GLU A 53 -5.23 9.04 -1.11
N MET A 54 -5.62 7.76 -1.14
CA MET A 54 -5.04 6.74 -0.27
C MET A 54 -3.53 6.61 -0.50
N MET A 55 -3.07 6.54 -1.76
CA MET A 55 -1.65 6.43 -2.10
C MET A 55 -0.85 7.66 -1.64
N GLU A 56 -1.39 8.87 -1.80
CA GLU A 56 -0.77 10.11 -1.30
C GLU A 56 -0.66 10.11 0.24
N GLN A 57 -1.68 9.63 0.95
CA GLN A 57 -1.64 9.48 2.40
C GLN A 57 -0.61 8.44 2.82
N LEU A 58 -0.55 7.30 2.13
CA LEU A 58 0.40 6.24 2.41
C LEU A 58 1.85 6.73 2.24
N GLU A 59 2.15 7.45 1.16
CA GLU A 59 3.46 8.06 0.95
C GLU A 59 3.85 8.99 2.10
N ARG A 60 2.94 9.89 2.52
CA ARG A 60 3.18 10.81 3.64
C ARG A 60 3.42 10.07 4.95
N CYS A 61 2.64 9.03 5.24
CA CYS A 61 2.83 8.22 6.44
C CYS A 61 4.22 7.57 6.43
N ILE A 62 4.64 6.95 5.33
CA ILE A 62 5.98 6.35 5.21
C ILE A 62 7.07 7.41 5.42
N GLN A 63 6.94 8.59 4.82
CA GLN A 63 7.89 9.70 4.99
C GLN A 63 8.03 10.09 6.47
N THR A 64 6.90 10.33 7.16
CA THR A 64 6.90 10.67 8.58
C THR A 64 7.54 9.59 9.44
N TYR A 65 7.23 8.32 9.19
CA TYR A 65 7.87 7.21 9.93
C TYR A 65 9.38 7.13 9.72
N ILE A 66 9.88 7.46 8.52
CA ILE A 66 11.33 7.52 8.26
C ILE A 66 11.96 8.72 8.98
N GLU A 67 11.27 9.85 9.05
CA GLU A 67 11.75 11.06 9.73
C GLU A 67 11.76 10.91 11.25
N GLU A 68 10.73 10.30 11.84
CA GLU A 68 10.65 10.05 13.29
C GLU A 68 11.64 8.99 13.78
N ASP A 69 12.12 8.11 12.91
CA ASP A 69 13.10 7.06 13.23
C ASP A 69 14.57 7.55 13.18
N ARG A 70 14.83 8.80 12.77
CA ARG A 70 16.18 9.42 12.76
C ARG A 70 16.60 9.98 14.11
#